data_AF-A0A9D7KVD9-F1
#
_entry.id   AF-A0A9D7KVD9-F1
#
_cell.length_a   1.000
_cell.length_b   1.000
_cell.length_c   1.000
_cell.angle_alpha   90.00
_cell.angle_beta   90.00
_cell.angle_gamma   90.00
#
_symmetry.space_group_name_H-M   'P 1'
#
loop_
_entity.id
_entity.type
_entity.pdbx_description
1 polymer ?
#
loop_
_entity_poly.entity_id
_entity_poly.type
_entity_poly.pdbx_seq_one_letter_code
_entity_poly.pdbx_strand_id
1 'polypeptide(L)'
;MKETQLLLYYTSVVSSVLIGFNLLAIYTLINYYDLVETIRNEFIVLSVGLLLGVLNHFLIVRKEKFLKCGFKKSIGGGLTVIMYILITATLTITVANLNRAKLEDERLAIPLKTEKVQKQKDEKPNSLEGRIRKWFKETF
;
A
#
# COMPACT_ATOMS: atom_id res chain seq x y z
N MET A 1 -15.72 8.20 34.74
CA MET A 1 -14.59 7.25 34.61
C MET A 1 -14.71 6.34 33.37
N LYS A 2 -15.88 5.72 33.10
CA LYS A 2 -16.09 4.89 31.89
C LYS A 2 -15.99 5.67 30.56
N GLU A 3 -16.53 6.89 30.50
CA GLU A 3 -16.50 7.72 29.28
C GLU A 3 -15.08 8.10 28.84
N THR A 4 -14.20 8.44 29.77
CA THR A 4 -12.81 8.83 29.49
C THR A 4 -12.01 7.68 28.86
N GLN A 5 -12.19 6.46 29.37
CA GLN A 5 -11.54 5.26 28.82
C GLN A 5 -12.04 4.94 27.41
N LEU A 6 -13.33 5.15 27.16
CA LEU A 6 -13.96 4.91 25.87
C LEU A 6 -13.48 5.94 24.82
N LEU A 7 -13.33 7.20 25.21
CA LEU A 7 -12.75 8.27 24.40
C LEU A 7 -11.27 8.02 24.06
N LEU A 8 -10.50 7.51 25.03
CA LEU A 8 -9.11 7.10 24.84
C LEU A 8 -8.99 5.96 23.84
N TYR A 9 -9.85 4.94 23.95
CA TYR A 9 -9.88 3.83 23.02
C TYR A 9 -10.18 4.30 21.59
N TYR A 10 -11.24 5.09 21.39
CA TYR A 10 -11.56 5.61 20.06
C TYR A 10 -10.45 6.48 19.49
N THR A 11 -9.89 7.38 20.29
CA THR A 11 -8.78 8.23 19.85
C THR A 11 -7.59 7.37 19.43
N SER A 12 -7.31 6.29 20.17
CA SER A 12 -6.25 5.34 19.85
C SER A 12 -6.48 4.63 18.52
N VAL A 13 -7.68 4.09 18.31
CA VAL A 13 -8.01 3.37 17.08
C VAL A 13 -7.96 4.31 15.88
N VAL A 14 -8.67 5.44 15.95
CA VAL A 14 -8.76 6.41 14.85
C VAL A 14 -7.39 6.98 14.48
N SER A 15 -6.59 7.39 15.47
CA SER A 15 -5.24 7.91 15.21
C SER A 15 -4.31 6.85 14.64
N SER A 16 -4.38 5.61 15.11
CA SER A 16 -3.55 4.52 14.58
C SER A 16 -3.89 4.22 13.11
N VAL A 17 -5.18 4.19 12.77
CA VAL A 17 -5.63 4.00 11.38
C VAL A 17 -5.16 5.15 10.49
N LEU A 18 -5.29 6.40 10.94
CA LEU A 18 -4.83 7.57 10.20
C LEU A 18 -3.31 7.57 9.96
N ILE A 19 -2.53 7.24 10.99
CA ILE A 19 -1.07 7.11 10.87
C ILE A 19 -0.72 5.97 9.90
N GLY A 20 -1.35 4.82 10.06
CA GLY A 20 -1.13 3.65 9.21
C GLY A 20 -1.45 3.93 7.74
N PHE A 21 -2.55 4.62 7.47
CA PHE A 21 -2.95 4.99 6.11
C PHE A 21 -1.94 5.95 5.46
N ASN A 22 -1.45 6.95 6.20
CA ASN A 22 -0.42 7.87 5.70
C ASN A 22 0.91 7.15 5.45
N LEU A 23 1.33 6.25 6.34
CA LEU A 23 2.53 5.46 6.13
C LEU A 23 2.41 4.54 4.91
N LEU A 24 1.25 3.94 4.69
CA LEU A 24 0.99 3.13 3.51
C LEU A 24 1.04 3.96 2.23
N ALA A 25 0.48 5.17 2.24
CA ALA A 25 0.54 6.09 1.11
C ALA A 25 2.00 6.47 0.78
N ILE A 26 2.79 6.81 1.80
CA ILE A 26 4.22 7.11 1.64
C ILE A 26 4.97 5.89 1.12
N TYR A 27 4.75 4.71 1.70
CA TYR A 27 5.38 3.46 1.26
C TYR A 27 5.06 3.16 -0.21
N THR A 28 3.81 3.32 -0.62
CA THR A 28 3.38 3.10 -2.02
C THR A 28 4.07 4.09 -2.96
N LEU A 29 4.22 5.34 -2.54
CA LEU A 29 4.94 6.36 -3.31
C LEU A 29 6.44 6.05 -3.43
N ILE A 30 7.09 5.62 -2.34
CA ILE A 30 8.50 5.21 -2.35
C ILE A 30 8.72 3.98 -3.24
N ASN A 31 7.82 2.98 -3.14
CA ASN A 31 7.86 1.79 -3.98
C ASN A 31 7.65 2.12 -5.46
N TYR A 32 6.80 3.09 -5.79
CA TYR A 32 6.59 3.54 -7.17
C TYR A 32 7.88 4.08 -7.82
N TYR A 33 8.75 4.73 -7.04
CA TYR A 33 10.05 5.21 -7.51
C TYR A 33 11.16 4.13 -7.42
N ASP A 34 10.80 2.86 -7.22
CA ASP A 34 11.72 1.72 -7.08
C ASP A 34 12.80 1.91 -5.99
N LEU A 35 12.54 2.76 -4.99
CA LEU A 35 13.47 3.02 -3.88
C LEU A 35 13.45 1.91 -2.83
N VAL A 36 12.36 1.14 -2.75
CA VAL A 36 12.17 0.05 -1.78
C VAL A 36 11.41 -1.09 -2.45
N GLU A 37 11.88 -2.32 -2.20
CA GLU A 37 11.24 -3.54 -2.71
C GLU A 37 9.82 -3.75 -2.18
N THR A 38 8.96 -4.31 -3.02
CA THR A 38 7.58 -4.61 -2.64
C THR A 38 7.53 -5.77 -1.65
N ILE A 39 7.11 -5.49 -0.42
CA ILE A 39 6.77 -6.51 0.57
C ILE A 39 5.55 -7.30 0.07
N ARG A 40 5.77 -8.55 -0.35
CA ARG A 40 4.70 -9.43 -0.86
C ARG A 40 3.89 -10.12 0.23
N ASN A 41 4.38 -10.11 1.47
CA ASN A 41 3.78 -10.85 2.57
C ASN A 41 2.81 -9.97 3.37
N GLU A 42 1.51 -10.25 3.22
CA GLU A 42 0.42 -9.55 3.89
C GLU A 42 0.51 -9.63 5.43
N PHE A 43 1.04 -10.73 5.98
CA PHE A 43 1.21 -10.90 7.42
C PHE A 43 2.25 -9.93 8.01
N ILE A 44 3.27 -9.56 7.24
CA ILE A 44 4.27 -8.57 7.66
C ILE A 44 3.62 -7.18 7.73
N VAL A 45 2.79 -6.84 6.75
CA VAL A 45 2.07 -5.56 6.74
C VAL A 45 1.10 -5.47 7.92
N LEU A 46 0.36 -6.54 8.20
CA LEU A 46 -0.55 -6.62 9.35
C LEU A 46 0.18 -6.54 10.69
N SER A 47 1.31 -7.24 10.85
CA SER A 47 2.08 -7.23 12.10
C SER A 47 2.71 -5.86 12.37
N VAL A 48 3.23 -5.19 11.33
CA VAL A 48 3.71 -3.81 11.43
C VAL A 48 2.58 -2.86 11.81
N GLY A 49 1.40 -3.00 11.22
CA GLY A 49 0.22 -2.21 11.56
C GLY A 49 -0.22 -2.39 13.02
N LEU A 50 -0.23 -3.64 13.50
CA LEU A 50 -0.55 -3.96 14.89
C LEU A 50 0.48 -3.33 15.85
N LEU A 51 1.78 -3.48 15.55
CA LEU A 51 2.86 -2.90 16.33
C LEU A 51 2.74 -1.38 16.41
N LEU A 52 2.42 -0.73 15.28
CA LEU A 52 2.19 0.71 15.20
C LEU A 52 1.01 1.15 16.08
N GLY A 53 -0.10 0.41 16.05
CA GLY A 53 -1.25 0.69 16.90
C GLY A 53 -0.92 0.59 18.39
N VAL A 54 -0.18 -0.44 18.78
CA VAL A 54 0.33 -0.62 20.15
C VAL A 54 1.25 0.55 20.53
N LEU A 55 2.24 0.87 19.71
CA LEU A 55 3.19 1.96 19.97
C LEU A 55 2.47 3.32 20.09
N ASN A 56 1.55 3.62 19.17
CA ASN A 56 0.76 4.83 19.21
C ASN A 56 -0.09 4.92 20.49
N HIS A 57 -0.73 3.81 20.88
CA HIS A 57 -1.48 3.75 22.12
C HIS A 57 -0.61 4.07 23.34
N PHE A 58 0.51 3.37 23.52
CA PHE A 58 1.34 3.50 24.72
C PHE A 58 2.14 4.81 24.77
N LEU A 59 2.66 5.29 23.63
CA LEU A 59 3.56 6.44 23.59
C LEU A 59 2.83 7.78 23.53
N ILE A 60 1.72 7.84 22.78
CA ILE A 60 1.01 9.08 22.47
C ILE A 60 -0.30 9.14 23.26
N VAL A 61 -1.17 8.15 23.10
CA VAL A 61 -2.57 8.23 23.56
C VAL A 61 -2.69 8.00 25.07
N ARG A 62 -2.01 7.00 25.63
CA ARG A 62 -2.07 6.66 27.06
C ARG A 62 -1.57 7.78 27.97
N LYS A 63 -0.71 8.68 27.48
CA LYS A 63 -0.19 9.79 28.28
C LYS A 63 -1.22 10.89 28.54
N GLU A 64 -2.38 10.84 27.87
CA GLU A 64 -3.52 11.77 28.04
C GLU A 64 -3.14 13.26 27.93
N LYS A 65 -1.93 13.58 27.45
CA LYS A 65 -1.44 14.96 27.39
C LYS A 65 -2.39 15.82 26.53
N PHE A 66 -2.97 15.22 25.49
CA PHE A 66 -3.96 15.87 24.63
C PHE A 66 -5.28 16.18 25.36
N LEU A 67 -5.73 15.35 26.32
CA LEU A 67 -6.93 15.62 27.12
C LEU A 67 -6.69 16.78 28.09
N LYS A 68 -5.47 16.88 28.65
CA LYS A 68 -5.07 17.98 29.54
C LYS A 68 -4.88 19.32 28.83
N CYS A 69 -4.68 19.31 27.51
CA CYS A 69 -4.62 20.54 26.71
C CYS A 69 -5.99 21.25 26.56
N GLY A 70 -7.07 20.65 27.10
CA GLY A 70 -8.40 21.25 27.19
C GLY A 70 -9.04 21.60 25.85
N PHE A 71 -8.49 21.08 24.74
CA PHE A 71 -8.84 21.46 23.36
C PHE A 71 -9.19 22.96 23.25
N LYS A 72 -8.41 23.83 23.91
CA LYS A 72 -8.65 25.27 23.83
C LYS A 72 -8.60 25.62 22.34
N LYS A 73 -9.71 26.18 21.84
CA LYS A 73 -9.88 26.59 20.44
C LYS A 73 -8.70 27.48 20.06
N SER A 74 -7.68 26.87 19.45
CA SER A 74 -6.50 27.55 18.97
C SER A 74 -6.58 27.56 17.46
N ILE A 75 -6.48 28.76 16.89
CA ILE A 75 -6.51 28.94 15.43
C ILE A 75 -5.37 28.12 14.80
N GLY A 76 -4.20 28.09 15.45
CA GLY A 76 -3.06 27.28 15.02
C GLY A 76 -3.37 25.78 14.99
N GLY A 77 -3.93 25.20 16.05
CA GLY A 77 -4.27 23.77 16.08
C GLY A 77 -5.33 23.39 15.04
N GLY A 78 -6.35 24.24 14.86
CA GLY A 78 -7.36 24.07 13.81
C GLY A 78 -6.74 24.11 12.40
N LEU A 79 -5.85 25.08 12.14
CA LEU A 79 -5.13 25.18 10.88
C LEU A 79 -4.25 23.94 10.63
N THR A 80 -3.56 23.43 11.66
CA THR A 80 -2.76 22.20 11.56
C THR A 80 -3.61 20.99 11.15
N VAL A 81 -4.79 20.83 11.73
CA VAL A 81 -5.72 19.75 11.37
C VAL A 81 -6.21 19.90 9.93
N ILE A 82 -6.57 21.12 9.51
CA ILE A 82 -7.00 21.38 8.12
C ILE A 82 -5.88 21.07 7.13
N MET A 83 -4.66 21.55 7.39
CA MET A 83 -3.49 21.27 6.55
C MET A 83 -3.21 19.76 6.47
N TYR A 84 -3.30 19.05 7.60
CA TYR A 84 -3.13 17.60 7.64
C TYR A 84 -4.17 16.88 6.76
N ILE A 85 -5.45 17.28 6.83
CA ILE A 85 -6.52 16.70 6.00
C ILE A 85 -6.24 16.96 4.52
N LEU A 86 -5.83 18.17 4.15
CA LEU A 86 -5.51 18.53 2.76
C LEU A 86 -4.34 17.70 2.24
N ILE A 87 -3.25 17.59 3.00
CA ILE A 87 -2.08 16.77 2.63
C ILE A 87 -2.46 15.30 2.49
N THR A 88 -3.27 14.78 3.42
CA THR A 88 -3.73 13.38 3.37
C THR A 88 -4.58 13.14 2.10
N ALA A 89 -5.47 14.07 1.78
CA ALA A 89 -6.33 13.98 0.60
C ALA A 89 -5.51 14.03 -0.70
N THR A 90 -4.56 14.95 -0.82
CA THR A 90 -3.71 15.05 -2.02
C THR A 90 -2.84 13.80 -2.19
N LEU A 91 -2.20 13.32 -1.11
CA LEU A 91 -1.42 12.07 -1.13
C LEU A 91 -2.28 10.88 -1.60
N THR A 92 -3.51 10.78 -1.10
CA THR A 92 -4.43 9.70 -1.50
C THR A 92 -4.75 9.73 -2.98
N ILE A 93 -5.06 10.92 -3.52
CA ILE A 93 -5.34 11.11 -4.95
C ILE A 93 -4.11 10.76 -5.79
N THR A 94 -2.93 11.24 -5.40
CA THR A 94 -1.67 10.94 -6.09
C THR A 94 -1.41 9.44 -6.12
N VAL A 95 -1.46 8.76 -4.97
CA VAL A 95 -1.24 7.31 -4.89
C VAL A 95 -2.27 6.54 -5.71
N ALA A 96 -3.55 6.95 -5.69
CA ALA A 96 -4.59 6.32 -6.49
C ALA A 96 -4.32 6.45 -7.99
N ASN A 97 -3.87 7.62 -8.45
CA ASN A 97 -3.51 7.84 -9.85
C ASN A 97 -2.28 7.02 -10.27
N LEU A 98 -1.25 6.95 -9.41
CA LEU A 98 -0.06 6.14 -9.66
C LEU A 98 -0.40 4.65 -9.75
N ASN A 99 -1.24 4.15 -8.84
CA ASN A 99 -1.72 2.75 -8.90
C ASN A 99 -2.53 2.48 -10.17
N ARG A 100 -3.36 3.42 -10.62
CA ARG A 100 -4.09 3.28 -11.89
C ARG A 100 -3.14 3.20 -13.08
N ALA A 101 -2.15 4.09 -13.16
CA ALA A 101 -1.15 4.08 -14.22
C ALA A 101 -0.37 2.76 -14.26
N LYS A 102 0.09 2.27 -13.10
CA LYS A 102 0.78 0.98 -13.00
C LYS A 102 -0.08 -0.19 -13.49
N LEU A 103 -1.37 -0.22 -13.14
CA LEU A 103 -2.29 -1.25 -13.61
C LEU A 103 -2.56 -1.16 -15.12
N GLU A 104 -2.57 0.04 -15.69
CA GLU A 104 -2.70 0.24 -17.14
C GLU A 104 -1.45 -0.25 -17.88
N ASP A 105 -0.26 0.09 -17.40
CA ASP A 105 1.01 -0.39 -17.96
C ASP A 105 1.12 -1.91 -17.89
N GLU A 106 0.74 -2.52 -16.75
CA GLU A 106 0.69 -3.97 -16.61
C GLU A 106 -0.28 -4.59 -17.62
N ARG A 107 -1.47 -4.01 -17.82
CA ARG A 107 -2.45 -4.49 -18.81
C ARG A 107 -1.94 -4.41 -20.24
N LEU A 108 -1.22 -3.36 -20.60
CA LEU A 108 -0.60 -3.19 -21.92
C LEU A 108 0.58 -4.15 -22.13
N ALA A 109 1.27 -4.57 -21.07
CA ALA A 109 2.36 -5.54 -21.13
C ALA A 109 1.91 -7.01 -21.24
N ILE A 110 0.67 -7.34 -20.87
CA ILE A 110 0.10 -8.70 -20.97
C ILE A 110 0.10 -9.26 -22.41
N PRO A 111 -0.36 -8.56 -23.47
CA PRO A 111 -0.32 -9.10 -24.82
C PRO A 111 1.11 -9.41 -25.28
N LEU A 112 2.09 -8.56 -24.95
CA LEU A 112 3.50 -8.77 -25.28
C LEU A 112 4.12 -9.97 -24.53
N LYS A 113 3.79 -10.17 -23.26
CA LYS A 113 4.22 -11.37 -22.51
C LYS A 113 3.57 -12.63 -23.06
N THR A 114 2.29 -12.57 -23.41
CA THR A 114 1.56 -13.71 -23.97
C THR A 114 2.13 -14.10 -25.32
N GLU A 115 2.41 -13.13 -26.21
CA GLU A 115 3.04 -13.37 -27.51
C GLU A 115 4.46 -13.95 -27.36
N LYS A 116 5.26 -13.44 -26.42
CA LYS A 116 6.60 -13.99 -26.14
C LYS A 116 6.54 -15.41 -25.57
N VAL A 117 5.63 -15.70 -24.65
CA VAL A 117 5.44 -17.05 -24.09
C VAL A 117 4.91 -18.01 -25.15
N GLN A 118 4.03 -17.56 -26.06
CA GLN A 118 3.52 -18.36 -27.17
C GLN A 118 4.63 -18.68 -28.17
N LYS A 119 5.37 -17.67 -28.65
CA LYS A 119 6.54 -17.86 -29.54
C LYS A 119 7.59 -18.78 -28.94
N GLN A 120 7.87 -18.65 -27.64
CA GLN A 120 8.84 -19.49 -26.96
C GLN A 120 8.33 -20.94 -26.78
N LYS A 121 7.02 -21.15 -26.63
CA LYS A 121 6.38 -22.47 -26.57
C LYS A 121 6.27 -23.12 -27.96
N ASP A 122 6.13 -22.31 -29.01
CA ASP A 122 6.15 -22.75 -30.40
C ASP A 122 7.59 -23.10 -30.87
N GLU A 123 8.61 -22.45 -30.32
CA GLU A 123 10.03 -22.75 -30.62
C GLU A 123 10.60 -23.94 -29.84
N LYS A 124 10.15 -24.16 -28.59
CA LYS A 124 10.56 -25.30 -27.76
C LYS A 124 9.48 -26.39 -27.74
N PRO A 125 9.62 -27.46 -28.54
CA PRO A 125 8.73 -28.60 -28.43
C PRO A 125 8.98 -29.34 -27.11
N ASN A 126 8.19 -28.97 -26.10
CA ASN A 126 8.20 -29.63 -24.79
C ASN A 126 7.46 -30.97 -24.80
N SER A 127 6.74 -31.31 -25.89
CA SER A 127 6.11 -32.62 -26.09
C SER A 127 6.80 -33.42 -27.21
N LEU A 128 6.74 -34.76 -27.10
CA LEU A 128 7.22 -35.69 -28.14
C LEU A 128 6.54 -35.41 -29.49
N GLU A 129 5.24 -35.14 -29.48
CA GLU A 129 4.48 -34.74 -30.66
C GLU A 129 5.00 -33.44 -31.28
N GLY A 130 5.34 -32.44 -30.46
CA GLY A 130 5.95 -31.20 -30.93
C GLY A 130 7.30 -31.43 -31.58
N ARG A 131 8.10 -32.36 -31.06
CA ARG A 131 9.43 -32.71 -31.63
C ARG A 131 9.28 -33.42 -32.97
N ILE A 132 8.33 -34.34 -33.09
CA ILE A 132 8.03 -35.07 -34.33
C ILE A 132 7.54 -34.09 -35.41
N ARG A 133 6.63 -33.17 -35.06
CA ARG A 133 6.07 -32.19 -36.00
C ARG A 133 7.13 -31.19 -36.49
N LYS A 134 8.05 -30.77 -35.61
CA LYS A 134 9.18 -29.92 -35.97
C LYS A 134 10.16 -30.63 -36.91
N TRP A 135 10.54 -31.86 -36.58
CA TRP A 135 11.40 -32.68 -37.44
C TRP A 135 10.83 -32.88 -38.85
N PHE A 136 9.52 -33.13 -38.97
CA PHE A 136 8.88 -33.29 -40.27
C PHE A 136 8.94 -32.04 -41.14
N LYS A 137 8.73 -30.85 -40.54
CA LYS A 137 8.83 -29.55 -41.22
C LYS A 137 10.25 -29.18 -41.65
N GLU A 138 11.27 -29.65 -40.94
CA GLU A 138 12.67 -29.37 -41.24
C GLU A 138 13.26 -30.36 -42.25
N THR A 139 12.68 -31.56 -42.37
CA THR A 139 13.20 -32.65 -43.21
C THR A 139 12.52 -32.75 -44.58
N PHE A 140 11.25 -32.35 -44.68
CA PHE A 140 10.43 -32.42 -45.89
C PHE A 140 9.86 -31.04 -46.23
#